data_AF-A0A4R3Z2B7-F1
#
_entry.id   AF-A0A4R3Z2B7-F1
#
_cell.length_a   1.000
_cell.length_b   1.000
_cell.length_c   1.000
_cell.angle_alpha   90.00
_cell.angle_beta   90.00
_cell.angle_gamma   90.00
#
_symmetry.space_group_name_H-M   'P 1'
#
loop_
_entity.id
_entity.type
_entity.pdbx_description
1 polymer ?
#
loop_
_entity_poly.entity_id
_entity_poly.type
_entity_poly.pdbx_seq_one_letter_code
_entity_poly.pdbx_strand_id
1 'polypeptide(L)' 'MGRKNKYSKELKLSIVKRYLEGEGSTIFLAKEINTAANIVSSWVKKYNAFGESAFDISH' A
#
# COMPACT_ATOMS: atom_id res chain seq x y z
N MET A 1 -9.63 11.65 19.07
CA MET A 1 -10.31 10.69 18.18
C MET A 1 -9.32 10.23 17.11
N GLY A 2 -8.64 9.10 17.34
CA GLY A 2 -7.65 8.57 16.40
C GLY A 2 -8.36 8.16 15.11
N ARG A 3 -8.08 8.86 14.01
CA ARG A 3 -8.59 8.54 12.68
C ARG A 3 -7.99 7.18 12.32
N LYS A 4 -8.74 6.10 12.58
CA LYS A 4 -8.30 4.75 12.21
C LYS A 4 -8.06 4.77 10.72
N ASN A 5 -6.78 4.72 10.33
CA ASN A 5 -6.42 4.51 8.94
C ASN A 5 -7.19 3.28 8.48
N LYS A 6 -7.99 3.43 7.42
CA LYS A 6 -8.83 2.36 6.87
C LYS A 6 -8.02 1.11 6.46
N TYR A 7 -6.70 1.26 6.37
CA TYR A 7 -5.74 0.23 5.98
C TYR A 7 -4.53 0.24 6.92
N SER A 8 -4.23 -0.90 7.55
CA SER A 8 -3.04 -1.11 8.36
C SER A 8 -1.75 -1.00 7.55
N LYS A 9 -0.64 -0.66 8.20
CA LYS A 9 0.68 -0.56 7.55
C LYS A 9 1.06 -1.86 6.85
N GLU A 10 0.81 -2.98 7.53
CA GLU A 10 1.08 -4.33 7.04
C GLU A 10 0.34 -4.62 5.74
N LEU A 11 -0.95 -4.26 5.65
CA LEU A 11 -1.73 -4.45 4.43
C LEU A 11 -1.14 -3.66 3.26
N LYS A 12 -0.79 -2.39 3.48
CA LYS A 12 -0.18 -1.55 2.44
C LYS A 12 1.14 -2.13 1.95
N LEU A 13 1.98 -2.58 2.89
CA LEU A 13 3.27 -3.21 2.60
C LEU A 13 3.09 -4.53 1.84
N SER A 14 2.15 -5.39 2.24
CA SER A 14 1.88 -6.64 1.52
C SER A 14 1.46 -6.39 0.07
N ILE A 15 0.58 -5.42 -0.18
CA ILE A 15 0.15 -5.05 -1.53
C ILE A 15 1.32 -4.51 -2.36
N VAL A 16 2.16 -3.64 -1.79
CA VAL A 16 3.32 -3.10 -2.51
C VAL A 16 4.35 -4.20 -2.79
N LYS A 17 4.62 -5.08 -1.83
CA LYS A 17 5.55 -6.21 -2.01
C LYS A 17 5.07 -7.14 -3.12
N ARG A 18 3.80 -7.57 -3.10
CA ARG A 18 3.19 -8.38 -4.18
C ARG A 18 3.27 -7.70 -5.54
N TYR A 19 3.06 -6.38 -5.60
CA TYR A 19 3.25 -5.62 -6.84
C TYR A 19 4.70 -5.68 -7.33
N LEU A 20 5.68 -5.55 -6.44
CA LEU A 20 7.11 -5.63 -6.76
C LEU A 20 7.55 -7.05 -7.15
N GLU A 21 6.91 -8.07 -6.58
CA GLU A 21 7.11 -9.49 -6.91
C GLU A 21 6.47 -9.87 -8.26
N GLY A 22 5.66 -8.99 -8.85
CA GLY A 22 5.00 -9.23 -10.14
C GLY A 22 3.72 -10.06 -10.04
N GLU A 23 3.14 -10.21 -8.85
CA GLU A 23 1.93 -11.01 -8.60
C GLU A 23 0.67 -10.42 -9.28
N GLY A 24 0.72 -9.15 -9.69
CA GLY A 24 -0.35 -8.55 -10.48
C GLY A 24 -0.18 -7.06 -10.72
N SER A 25 -1.08 -6.49 -11.53
CA SER A 25 -1.14 -5.05 -11.76
C SER A 25 -1.75 -4.32 -10.56
N THR A 26 -1.47 -3.01 -10.45
CA THR A 26 -2.04 -2.14 -9.39
C THR A 26 -3.56 -2.22 -9.31
N ILE A 27 -4.25 -2.43 -10.45
CA ILE A 27 -5.71 -2.57 -10.53
C ILE A 27 -6.20 -3.87 -9.88
N PHE A 28 -5.48 -4.97 -10.11
CA PHE A 28 -5.83 -6.28 -9.55
C PHE A 28 -5.72 -6.27 -8.04
N LEU A 29 -4.56 -5.82 -7.54
CA LEU A 29 -4.29 -5.68 -6.12
C LEU A 29 -5.26 -4.68 -5.47
N ALA A 30 -5.60 -3.59 -6.17
CA ALA A 30 -6.55 -2.62 -5.65
C ALA A 30 -7.96 -3.20 -5.48
N LYS A 31 -8.43 -4.01 -6.44
CA LYS A 31 -9.71 -4.70 -6.34
C LYS A 31 -9.78 -5.66 -5.15
N GLU A 32 -8.69 -6.39 -4.87
CA GLU A 32 -8.62 -7.35 -3.75
C GLU A 32 -8.90 -6.67 -2.41
N ILE A 33 -8.33 -5.48 -2.19
CA ILE A 33 -8.52 -4.71 -0.95
C ILE A 33 -9.62 -3.65 -1.05
N ASN A 34 -10.46 -3.73 -2.08
CA ASN A 34 -11.54 -2.77 -2.37
C ASN A 34 -11.04 -1.30 -2.30
N THR A 35 -9.92 -1.02 -2.95
CA THR A 35 -9.34 0.30 -3.08
C THR A 35 -9.21 0.68 -4.56
N ALA A 36 -8.78 1.92 -4.80
CA ALA A 36 -8.57 2.41 -6.15
C ALA A 36 -7.10 2.23 -6.58
N ALA A 37 -6.87 1.92 -7.86
CA ALA A 37 -5.54 1.64 -8.40
C ALA A 37 -4.55 2.81 -8.21
N ASN A 38 -5.05 4.05 -8.18
CA ASN A 38 -4.27 5.25 -7.87
C ASN A 38 -3.70 5.23 -6.44
N ILE A 39 -4.40 4.60 -5.48
CA ILE A 39 -3.95 4.43 -4.10
C ILE A 39 -2.78 3.44 -4.07
N VAL A 40 -2.90 2.31 -4.74
CA VAL A 40 -1.81 1.31 -4.84
C VAL A 40 -0.59 1.90 -5.53
N SER A 41 -0.78 2.63 -6.65
CA SER A 41 0.33 3.34 -7.31
C SER A 41 1.01 4.34 -6.38
N SER A 42 0.24 5.08 -5.59
CA SER A 42 0.80 6.01 -4.60
C SER A 42 1.58 5.28 -3.50
N TRP A 43 1.12 4.11 -3.07
CA TRP A 43 1.85 3.28 -2.10
C TRP A 43 3.17 2.78 -2.66
N VAL A 44 3.18 2.29 -3.90
CA VAL A 44 4.40 1.85 -4.58
C VAL A 44 5.39 3.01 -4.71
N LYS A 45 4.93 4.21 -5.12
CA LYS A 45 5.77 5.42 -5.18
C LYS A 45 6.35 5.79 -3.81
N LYS A 46 5.52 5.77 -2.76
CA LYS A 46 5.96 6.04 -1.39
C LYS A 46 6.99 5.02 -0.91
N TYR A 47 6.78 3.74 -1.20
CA TYR A 47 7.71 2.67 -0.88
C TYR A 47 9.02 2.82 -1.65
N ASN A 48 8.98 3.22 -2.92
CA ASN A 48 10.20 3.43 -3.70
C ASN A 48 11.02 4.64 -3.17
N ALA A 49 10.35 5.67 -2.68
CA ALA A 49 10.99 6.87 -2.14
C ALA A 49 11.50 6.73 -0.70
N PHE A 50 10.74 6.06 0.18
CA PHE A 50 11.01 6.00 1.64
C PHE A 50 11.08 4.57 2.20
N GLY A 51 10.93 3.54 1.37
CA GLY A 51 10.93 2.14 1.79
C GLY A 51 9.74 1.79 2.70
N GLU A 52 9.99 0.88 3.63
CA GLU A 52 9.00 0.44 4.63
C GLU A 52 8.62 1.57 5.61
N SER A 53 9.54 2.50 5.86
CA SER A 53 9.33 3.68 6.71
C SER A 53 8.24 4.61 6.18
N ALA A 54 7.91 4.55 4.88
CA ALA A 54 6.81 5.33 4.28
C ALA A 54 5.44 5.03 4.91
N PHE A 55 5.30 3.84 5.51
CA PHE A 55 4.06 3.38 6.15
C PHE A 55 4.19 3.26 7.66
N ASP A 56 5.38 3.48 8.22
CA ASP A 56 5.59 3.56 9.65
C ASP A 56 5.21 4.96 10.14
N ILE A 57 3.90 5.16 10.31
CA ILE A 57 3.36 6.27 11.08
C ILE A 57 3.24 5.77 12.52
N SER A 58 4.38 5.60 13.18
CA SER A 58 4.39 5.41 14.63
C SER A 58 4.04 6.76 15.27
N HIS A 59 2.94 6.78 16.02
CA HIS A 59 2.58 7.88 16.92
C HIS A 59 3.37 7.74 18.21
#